data_AF-A0A4Y9FY29-F1
#
_entry.id   AF-A0A4Y9FY29-F1
#
_cell.length_a   1.000
_cell.length_b   1.000
_cell.length_c   1.000
_cell.angle_alpha   90.00
_cell.angle_beta   90.00
_cell.angle_gamma   90.00
#
_symmetry.space_group_name_H-M   'P 1'
#
loop_
_entity.id
_entity.type
_entity.pdbx_description
1 polymer ?
#
loop_
_entity_poly.entity_id
_entity_poly.type
_entity_poly.pdbx_seq_one_letter_code
_entity_poly.pdbx_strand_id
1 'polypeptide(L)'
;MQTIILLALVGLGAQLVDGALGMAYGVTSTSLLLAVGLAPAAASASVHLAEVGTTLVSGLSHWRFGNVDWRAVLKIGIPGAIGAFAGATFLSGLATDVAKPYTSAILLGLGIYVLVRFTLKGLPARRAAGRLSLRFLAPLGLVGGFLDASGGGGWGPVGTPALLASGRLEPRKVIGTIDASEFLVAVAASVGFFVGLSGAGIDTTWVLALLAGGVVAAPLAAWLVRLIPARILGSLVGGLIVFTNVRTILTSAEASDSVVSGSLVAISVLWAAAVGWSLREHRRTVAAAKAAAPADEPREPALVGE
;
A
#
# COMPACT_ATOMS: atom_id res chain seq x y z
N MET A 1 25.65 2.39 10.03
CA MET A 1 25.17 0.99 10.06
C MET A 1 23.75 0.86 10.62
N GLN A 2 23.46 1.41 11.81
CA GLN A 2 22.11 1.33 12.42
C GLN A 2 20.99 1.89 11.51
N THR A 3 21.21 3.05 10.88
CA THR A 3 20.21 3.66 9.97
C THR A 3 19.90 2.79 8.75
N ILE A 4 20.90 2.11 8.18
CA ILE A 4 20.72 1.24 7.00
C ILE A 4 19.89 0.00 7.37
N ILE A 5 20.17 -0.61 8.53
CA ILE A 5 19.40 -1.76 9.02
C ILE A 5 17.94 -1.35 9.25
N LEU A 6 17.71 -0.18 9.88
CA LEU A 6 16.36 0.32 10.09
C LEU A 6 15.62 0.57 8.77
N LEU A 7 16.27 1.18 7.78
CA LEU A 7 15.68 1.39 6.45
C LEU A 7 15.37 0.06 5.74
N ALA A 8 16.24 -0.94 5.86
CA ALA A 8 15.96 -2.27 5.33
C ALA A 8 14.79 -2.95 6.04
N LEU A 9 14.67 -2.82 7.36
CA LEU A 9 13.51 -3.31 8.10
C LEU A 9 12.22 -2.58 7.72
N VAL A 10 12.30 -1.28 7.44
CA VAL A 10 11.18 -0.50 6.89
C VAL A 10 10.77 -1.05 5.53
N GLY A 11 11.70 -1.21 4.59
CA GLY A 11 11.41 -1.78 3.27
C GLY A 11 10.83 -3.20 3.35
N LEU A 12 11.34 -4.01 4.28
CA LEU A 12 10.82 -5.35 4.56
C LEU A 12 9.38 -5.30 5.06
N GLY A 13 9.11 -4.49 6.10
CA GLY A 13 7.76 -4.37 6.67
C GLY A 13 6.77 -3.76 5.68
N ALA A 14 7.19 -2.73 4.96
CA ALA A 14 6.42 -2.07 3.93
C ALA A 14 6.04 -3.07 2.82
N GLN A 15 6.97 -3.88 2.32
CA GLN A 15 6.68 -4.85 1.26
C GLN A 15 5.88 -6.06 1.75
N LEU A 16 6.04 -6.47 3.01
CA LEU A 16 5.18 -7.51 3.60
C LEU A 16 3.72 -7.06 3.64
N VAL A 17 3.47 -5.80 4.00
CA VAL A 17 2.13 -5.23 3.97
C VAL A 17 1.64 -5.14 2.54
N ASP A 18 2.49 -4.63 1.66
CA ASP A 18 2.19 -4.40 0.25
C ASP A 18 1.80 -5.66 -0.47
N GLY A 19 2.65 -6.68 -0.54
CA GLY A 19 2.29 -7.94 -1.20
C GLY A 19 1.16 -8.73 -0.52
N ALA A 20 0.86 -8.44 0.75
CA ALA A 20 -0.25 -9.09 1.46
C ALA A 20 -1.59 -8.37 1.32
N LEU A 21 -1.60 -7.07 1.02
CA LEU A 21 -2.81 -6.24 0.96
C LEU A 21 -3.01 -5.54 -0.38
N GLY A 22 -2.01 -5.51 -1.24
CA GLY A 22 -1.98 -4.78 -2.50
C GLY A 22 -1.76 -3.27 -2.31
N MET A 23 -1.05 -2.88 -1.25
CA MET A 23 -0.92 -1.48 -0.86
C MET A 23 0.09 -1.22 0.25
N ALA A 24 0.49 0.04 0.31
CA ALA A 24 1.12 0.71 1.44
C ALA A 24 2.64 0.67 1.52
N TYR A 25 3.34 0.09 0.53
CA TYR A 25 4.78 0.26 0.44
C TYR A 25 5.14 1.75 0.35
N GLY A 26 4.62 2.43 -0.68
CA GLY A 26 4.89 3.83 -0.91
C GLY A 26 4.48 4.72 0.25
N VAL A 27 3.20 4.68 0.67
CA VAL A 27 2.70 5.60 1.71
C VAL A 27 3.41 5.39 3.04
N THR A 28 3.79 4.17 3.40
CA THR A 28 4.53 3.91 4.64
C THR A 28 5.96 4.40 4.52
N SER A 29 6.67 4.01 3.45
CA SER A 29 8.07 4.36 3.24
C SER A 29 8.23 5.87 3.12
N THR A 30 7.47 6.53 2.25
CA THR A 30 7.51 7.98 2.07
C THR A 30 7.19 8.72 3.37
N SER A 31 6.18 8.29 4.13
CA SER A 31 5.85 8.92 5.41
C SER A 31 7.02 8.88 6.39
N LEU A 32 7.74 7.76 6.46
CA LEU A 32 8.91 7.60 7.32
C LEU A 32 10.11 8.42 6.82
N LEU A 33 10.33 8.45 5.51
CA LEU A 33 11.38 9.28 4.89
C LEU A 33 11.14 10.78 5.15
N LEU A 34 9.91 11.24 5.04
CA LEU A 34 9.51 12.61 5.39
C LEU A 34 9.71 12.90 6.88
N ALA A 35 9.39 11.94 7.75
CA ALA A 35 9.52 12.10 9.19
C ALA A 35 10.98 12.27 9.65
N VAL A 36 11.94 11.71 8.90
CA VAL A 36 13.39 11.90 9.12
C VAL A 36 13.97 13.08 8.33
N GLY A 37 13.13 13.87 7.64
CA GLY A 37 13.49 15.16 7.09
C GLY A 37 13.83 15.19 5.60
N LEU A 38 13.58 14.11 4.84
CA LEU A 38 13.79 14.16 3.39
C LEU A 38 12.82 15.12 2.71
N ALA A 39 13.30 15.79 1.67
CA ALA A 39 12.44 16.57 0.80
C ALA A 39 11.42 15.65 0.10
N PRO A 40 10.17 16.09 -0.13
CA PRO A 40 9.11 15.22 -0.66
C PRO A 40 9.42 14.58 -2.00
N ALA A 41 9.97 15.35 -2.95
CA ALA A 41 10.35 14.83 -4.25
C ALA A 41 11.46 13.77 -4.13
N ALA A 42 12.46 13.99 -3.27
CA ALA A 42 13.53 13.02 -3.00
C ALA A 42 13.02 11.76 -2.29
N ALA A 43 12.12 11.90 -1.32
CA ALA A 43 11.49 10.80 -0.62
C ALA A 43 10.69 9.92 -1.58
N SER A 44 9.80 10.55 -2.37
CA SER A 44 8.99 9.85 -3.38
C SER A 44 9.88 9.19 -4.43
N ALA A 45 10.88 9.90 -4.98
CA ALA A 45 11.81 9.34 -5.95
C ALA A 45 12.58 8.12 -5.42
N SER A 46 13.06 8.19 -4.17
CA SER A 46 13.81 7.08 -3.55
C SER A 46 12.93 5.84 -3.36
N VAL A 47 11.67 6.05 -2.97
CA VAL A 47 10.68 4.99 -2.78
C VAL A 47 10.34 4.34 -4.12
N HIS A 48 9.99 5.11 -5.15
CA HIS A 48 9.63 4.55 -6.46
C HIS A 48 10.82 3.83 -7.13
N LEU A 49 12.05 4.32 -6.96
CA LEU A 49 13.24 3.63 -7.43
C LEU A 49 13.44 2.28 -6.74
N ALA A 50 13.19 2.19 -5.43
CA ALA A 50 13.20 0.92 -4.72
C ALA A 50 12.05 0.01 -5.21
N GLU A 51 10.86 0.58 -5.43
CA GLU A 51 9.67 -0.13 -5.89
C GLU A 51 9.87 -0.76 -7.26
N VAL A 52 10.71 -0.21 -8.17
CA VAL A 52 11.01 -0.89 -9.45
C VAL A 52 11.47 -2.33 -9.21
N GLY A 53 12.35 -2.56 -8.23
CA GLY A 53 12.84 -3.90 -7.93
C GLY A 53 11.87 -4.70 -7.04
N THR A 54 11.28 -4.08 -6.01
CA THR A 54 10.39 -4.81 -5.10
C THR A 54 9.09 -5.24 -5.79
N THR A 55 8.49 -4.38 -6.61
CA THR A 55 7.26 -4.68 -7.36
C THR A 55 7.50 -5.66 -8.50
N LEU A 56 8.70 -5.67 -9.10
CA LEU A 56 9.08 -6.72 -10.05
C LEU A 56 9.07 -8.09 -9.38
N VAL A 57 9.74 -8.21 -8.22
CA VAL A 57 9.80 -9.47 -7.46
C VAL A 57 8.41 -9.85 -6.91
N SER A 58 7.64 -8.88 -6.44
CA SER A 58 6.28 -9.08 -5.96
C SER A 58 5.35 -9.56 -7.07
N GLY A 59 5.32 -8.87 -8.21
CA GLY A 59 4.52 -9.23 -9.37
C GLY A 59 4.85 -10.62 -9.92
N LEU A 60 6.15 -10.98 -10.00
CA LEU A 60 6.58 -12.32 -10.38
C LEU A 60 6.13 -13.38 -9.36
N SER A 61 6.22 -13.08 -8.06
CA SER A 61 5.79 -13.99 -7.00
C SER A 61 4.27 -14.21 -7.03
N HIS A 62 3.48 -13.14 -7.14
CA HIS A 62 2.03 -13.23 -7.30
C HIS A 62 1.63 -13.98 -8.57
N TRP A 63 2.33 -13.75 -9.68
CA TRP A 63 2.09 -14.50 -10.91
C TRP A 63 2.33 -16.00 -10.71
N ARG A 64 3.43 -16.37 -10.03
CA ARG A 64 3.76 -17.77 -9.73
C ARG A 64 2.70 -18.45 -8.85
N PHE A 65 2.04 -17.71 -7.97
CA PHE A 65 0.93 -18.18 -7.13
C PHE A 65 -0.45 -18.11 -7.79
N GLY A 66 -0.54 -17.68 -9.06
CA GLY A 66 -1.80 -17.57 -9.81
C GLY A 66 -2.70 -16.42 -9.35
N ASN A 67 -2.10 -15.40 -8.72
CA ASN A 67 -2.78 -14.23 -8.16
C ASN A 67 -2.89 -13.07 -9.16
N VAL A 68 -2.52 -13.22 -10.44
CA VAL A 68 -2.47 -12.10 -11.40
C VAL A 68 -3.52 -12.25 -12.50
N ASP A 69 -4.24 -11.17 -12.79
CA ASP A 69 -5.02 -11.00 -14.02
C ASP A 69 -4.28 -10.03 -14.96
N TRP A 70 -3.53 -10.58 -15.92
CA TRP A 70 -2.69 -9.79 -16.83
C TRP A 70 -3.47 -8.80 -17.69
N ARG A 71 -4.76 -9.05 -17.97
CA ARG A 71 -5.58 -8.10 -18.72
C ARG A 71 -5.91 -6.89 -17.86
N ALA A 72 -6.21 -7.10 -16.59
CA ALA A 72 -6.40 -6.01 -15.65
C ALA A 72 -5.10 -5.24 -15.39
N VAL A 73 -3.96 -5.95 -15.26
CA VAL A 73 -2.62 -5.35 -15.09
C VAL A 73 -2.36 -4.29 -16.17
N LEU A 74 -2.52 -4.65 -17.45
CA LEU A 74 -2.25 -3.70 -18.54
C LEU A 74 -3.29 -2.57 -18.60
N LYS A 75 -4.57 -2.89 -18.37
CA LYS A 75 -5.67 -1.90 -18.45
C LYS A 75 -5.63 -0.83 -17.37
N ILE A 76 -5.10 -1.15 -16.18
CA ILE A 76 -4.91 -0.16 -15.10
C ILE A 76 -3.49 0.39 -15.09
N GLY A 77 -2.50 -0.46 -15.30
CA GLY A 77 -1.08 -0.13 -15.19
C GLY A 77 -0.56 0.80 -16.28
N ILE A 78 -1.04 0.69 -17.54
CA ILE A 78 -0.63 1.63 -18.60
C ILE A 78 -1.15 3.05 -18.30
N PRO A 79 -2.46 3.27 -18.04
CA PRO A 79 -2.94 4.57 -17.58
C PRO A 79 -2.27 5.03 -16.28
N GLY A 80 -1.99 4.09 -15.38
CA GLY A 80 -1.22 4.32 -14.16
C GLY A 80 0.16 4.88 -14.40
N ALA A 81 0.94 4.26 -15.29
CA ALA A 81 2.27 4.72 -15.68
C ALA A 81 2.23 6.16 -16.23
N ILE A 82 1.25 6.48 -17.07
CA ILE A 82 1.05 7.85 -17.58
C ILE A 82 0.78 8.83 -16.43
N GLY A 83 -0.14 8.47 -15.52
CA GLY A 83 -0.44 9.26 -14.34
C GLY A 83 0.78 9.48 -13.45
N ALA A 84 1.56 8.42 -13.22
CA ALA A 84 2.74 8.43 -12.37
C ALA A 84 3.88 9.27 -12.92
N PHE A 85 4.14 9.18 -14.23
CA PHE A 85 5.09 10.07 -14.89
C PHE A 85 4.67 11.55 -14.75
N ALA A 86 3.39 11.85 -14.95
CA ALA A 86 2.85 13.20 -14.76
C ALA A 86 2.95 13.66 -13.30
N GLY A 87 2.63 12.80 -12.34
CA GLY A 87 2.73 13.08 -10.90
C GLY A 87 4.16 13.31 -10.44
N ALA A 88 5.12 12.52 -10.95
CA ALA A 88 6.54 12.66 -10.65
C ALA A 88 7.10 13.98 -11.20
N THR A 89 6.74 14.31 -12.45
CA THR A 89 7.13 15.58 -13.09
C THR A 89 6.53 16.77 -12.34
N PHE A 90 5.26 16.68 -11.97
CA PHE A 90 4.57 17.70 -11.18
C PHE A 90 5.26 17.92 -9.83
N LEU A 91 5.47 16.86 -9.05
CA LEU A 91 6.10 16.97 -7.72
C LEU A 91 7.54 17.49 -7.80
N SER A 92 8.30 17.08 -8.83
CA SER A 92 9.67 17.55 -9.05
C SER A 92 9.75 19.04 -9.36
N GLY A 93 8.69 19.61 -9.95
CA GLY A 93 8.59 21.04 -10.25
C GLY A 93 8.07 21.90 -9.09
N LEU A 94 7.62 21.30 -7.99
CA LEU A 94 7.15 22.05 -6.83
C LEU A 94 8.31 22.52 -5.96
N ALA A 95 8.21 23.76 -5.48
CA ALA A 95 9.07 24.26 -4.41
C ALA A 95 8.85 23.42 -3.12
N THR A 96 9.92 23.21 -2.34
CA THR A 96 9.89 22.25 -1.22
C THR A 96 8.91 22.65 -0.11
N ASP A 97 8.75 23.95 0.12
CA ASP A 97 7.79 24.56 1.05
C ASP A 97 6.33 24.29 0.66
N VAL A 98 6.03 24.19 -0.63
CA VAL A 98 4.70 23.81 -1.15
C VAL A 98 4.54 22.28 -1.21
N ALA A 99 5.59 21.57 -1.65
CA ALA A 99 5.56 20.12 -1.82
C ALA A 99 5.32 19.38 -0.49
N LYS A 100 5.91 19.86 0.61
CA LYS A 100 5.83 19.19 1.91
C LYS A 100 4.40 19.11 2.48
N PRO A 101 3.65 20.22 2.62
CA PRO A 101 2.26 20.16 3.05
C PRO A 101 1.37 19.44 2.03
N TYR A 102 1.63 19.58 0.73
CA TYR A 102 0.88 18.89 -0.32
C TYR A 102 0.98 17.36 -0.19
N THR A 103 2.20 16.82 -0.20
CA THR A 103 2.43 15.37 -0.10
C THR A 103 1.94 14.83 1.24
N SER A 104 2.20 15.54 2.35
CA SER A 104 1.74 15.12 3.68
C SER A 104 0.22 15.11 3.79
N ALA A 105 -0.48 16.05 3.14
CA ALA A 105 -1.95 16.07 3.12
C ALA A 105 -2.52 14.88 2.34
N ILE A 106 -1.92 14.51 1.20
CA ILE A 106 -2.31 13.31 0.45
C ILE A 106 -2.06 12.06 1.30
N LEU A 107 -0.86 11.91 1.87
CA LEU A 107 -0.52 10.77 2.73
C LEU A 107 -1.46 10.67 3.94
N LEU A 108 -1.77 11.79 4.59
CA LEU A 108 -2.74 11.83 5.68
C LEU A 108 -4.14 11.40 5.21
N GLY A 109 -4.62 11.96 4.09
CA GLY A 109 -5.92 11.59 3.52
C GLY A 109 -6.01 10.10 3.17
N LEU A 110 -4.96 9.56 2.55
CA LEU A 110 -4.85 8.14 2.25
C LEU A 110 -4.78 7.31 3.54
N GLY A 111 -3.97 7.72 4.53
CA GLY A 111 -3.87 7.05 5.83
C GLY A 111 -5.21 6.98 6.57
N ILE A 112 -5.95 8.09 6.62
CA ILE A 112 -7.30 8.15 7.18
C ILE A 112 -8.22 7.21 6.41
N TYR A 113 -8.19 7.26 5.08
CA TYR A 113 -9.02 6.41 4.24
C TYR A 113 -8.74 4.93 4.49
N VAL A 114 -7.47 4.51 4.54
CA VAL A 114 -7.05 3.14 4.85
C VAL A 114 -7.52 2.74 6.25
N LEU A 115 -7.23 3.57 7.26
CA LEU A 115 -7.62 3.30 8.64
C LEU A 115 -9.13 3.09 8.76
N VAL A 116 -9.94 3.99 8.21
CA VAL A 116 -11.40 3.93 8.24
C VAL A 116 -11.92 2.74 7.42
N ARG A 117 -11.41 2.53 6.21
CA ARG A 117 -11.86 1.47 5.30
C ARG A 117 -11.65 0.10 5.92
N PHE A 118 -10.46 -0.17 6.46
CA PHE A 118 -10.12 -1.49 7.00
C PHE A 118 -10.65 -1.69 8.42
N THR A 119 -10.82 -0.63 9.22
CA THR A 119 -11.40 -0.74 10.57
C THR A 119 -12.92 -0.87 10.55
N LEU A 120 -13.63 -0.12 9.70
CA LEU A 120 -15.09 -0.01 9.77
C LEU A 120 -15.81 -0.83 8.70
N LYS A 121 -15.24 -0.99 7.51
CA LYS A 121 -15.95 -1.61 6.39
C LYS A 121 -15.40 -3.01 6.11
N GLY A 122 -16.28 -4.02 6.09
CA GLY A 122 -15.92 -5.40 5.71
C GLY A 122 -15.51 -5.55 4.23
N LEU A 123 -15.02 -6.74 3.88
CA LEU A 123 -14.81 -7.12 2.49
C LEU A 123 -16.18 -7.13 1.78
N PRO A 124 -16.32 -6.51 0.59
CA PRO A 124 -17.57 -6.50 -0.15
C PRO A 124 -18.06 -7.92 -0.45
N ALA A 125 -19.38 -8.13 -0.46
CA ALA A 125 -19.97 -9.38 -0.93
C ALA A 125 -19.51 -9.66 -2.38
N ARG A 126 -19.05 -10.88 -2.64
CA ARG A 126 -18.60 -11.32 -3.96
C ARG A 126 -19.75 -11.16 -4.96
N ARG A 127 -19.51 -10.41 -6.05
CA ARG A 127 -20.40 -10.40 -7.21
C ARG A 127 -20.04 -11.55 -8.14
N ALA A 128 -20.94 -11.93 -9.03
CA ALA A 128 -20.62 -12.88 -10.10
C ALA A 128 -19.35 -12.42 -10.84
N ALA A 129 -18.45 -13.36 -11.12
CA ALA A 129 -17.19 -13.07 -11.81
C ALA A 129 -17.48 -12.32 -13.12
N GLY A 130 -16.81 -11.18 -13.32
CA GLY A 130 -17.12 -10.28 -14.42
C GLY A 130 -15.88 -9.59 -14.95
N ARG A 131 -15.91 -9.18 -16.22
CA ARG A 131 -14.77 -8.47 -16.83
C ARG A 131 -14.63 -7.07 -16.26
N LEU A 132 -13.40 -6.64 -15.96
CA LEU A 132 -13.08 -5.24 -15.68
C LEU A 132 -12.96 -4.46 -17.01
N SER A 133 -13.74 -3.40 -17.15
CA SER A 133 -13.76 -2.57 -18.35
C SER A 133 -12.63 -1.53 -18.31
N LEU A 134 -12.12 -1.16 -19.47
CA LEU A 134 -11.12 -0.10 -19.59
C LEU A 134 -11.68 1.26 -19.11
N ARG A 135 -12.98 1.51 -19.33
CA ARG A 135 -13.67 2.73 -18.87
C ARG A 135 -13.66 2.89 -17.36
N PHE A 136 -13.54 1.80 -16.61
CA PHE A 136 -13.39 1.83 -15.16
C PHE A 136 -11.91 1.88 -14.75
N LEU A 137 -11.06 1.04 -15.35
CA LEU A 137 -9.66 0.90 -14.95
C LEU A 137 -8.77 2.07 -15.39
N ALA A 138 -9.02 2.69 -16.54
CA ALA A 138 -8.19 3.76 -17.05
C ALA A 138 -8.20 5.04 -16.19
N PRO A 139 -9.36 5.63 -15.84
CA PRO A 139 -9.36 6.81 -14.97
C PRO A 139 -8.85 6.47 -13.56
N LEU A 140 -9.16 5.27 -13.06
CA LEU A 140 -8.65 4.79 -11.78
C LEU A 140 -7.12 4.69 -11.78
N GLY A 141 -6.55 4.08 -12.83
CA GLY A 141 -5.11 3.97 -13.01
C GLY A 141 -4.46 5.34 -13.11
N LEU A 142 -4.96 6.22 -13.98
CA LEU A 142 -4.40 7.55 -14.18
C LEU A 142 -4.38 8.39 -12.89
N VAL A 143 -5.49 8.43 -12.14
CA VAL A 143 -5.54 9.13 -10.85
C VAL A 143 -4.68 8.43 -9.81
N GLY A 144 -4.74 7.11 -9.75
CA GLY A 144 -3.95 6.30 -8.82
C GLY A 144 -2.46 6.54 -8.99
N GLY A 145 -1.95 6.44 -10.22
CA GLY A 145 -0.55 6.67 -10.55
C GLY A 145 -0.11 8.12 -10.30
N PHE A 146 -0.95 9.11 -10.63
CA PHE A 146 -0.64 10.51 -10.32
C PHE A 146 -0.48 10.74 -8.82
N LEU A 147 -1.42 10.24 -8.01
CA LEU A 147 -1.36 10.30 -6.55
C LEU A 147 -0.23 9.44 -5.99
N ASP A 148 0.17 8.39 -6.71
CA ASP A 148 1.31 7.55 -6.37
C ASP A 148 2.60 8.33 -6.35
N ALA A 149 2.95 8.93 -7.48
CA ALA A 149 4.18 9.70 -7.59
C ALA A 149 4.12 11.02 -6.80
N SER A 150 3.03 11.79 -6.91
CA SER A 150 2.93 13.12 -6.29
C SER A 150 2.66 13.08 -4.78
N GLY A 151 1.96 12.04 -4.31
CA GLY A 151 1.67 11.79 -2.90
C GLY A 151 2.65 10.81 -2.24
N GLY A 152 3.48 10.10 -3.01
CA GLY A 152 4.45 9.13 -2.52
C GLY A 152 3.83 7.81 -2.04
N GLY A 153 2.84 7.25 -2.75
CA GLY A 153 2.31 5.91 -2.46
C GLY A 153 0.79 5.69 -2.61
N GLY A 154 0.11 6.51 -3.40
CA GLY A 154 -1.31 6.41 -3.72
C GLY A 154 -1.77 5.19 -4.53
N TRP A 155 -0.88 4.42 -5.20
CA TRP A 155 -1.29 3.35 -6.11
C TRP A 155 -2.17 2.29 -5.43
N GLY A 156 -1.65 1.66 -4.37
CA GLY A 156 -2.36 0.64 -3.63
C GLY A 156 -3.64 1.14 -2.93
N PRO A 157 -3.59 2.20 -2.11
CA PRO A 157 -4.77 2.75 -1.44
C PRO A 157 -5.91 3.17 -2.38
N VAL A 158 -5.60 3.58 -3.61
CA VAL A 158 -6.61 3.91 -4.63
C VAL A 158 -7.07 2.66 -5.37
N GLY A 159 -6.13 1.88 -5.90
CA GLY A 159 -6.40 0.74 -6.78
C GLY A 159 -7.04 -0.45 -6.08
N THR A 160 -6.43 -0.92 -4.99
CA THR A 160 -6.86 -2.16 -4.30
C THR A 160 -8.30 -2.04 -3.79
N PRO A 161 -8.67 -1.02 -3.00
CA PRO A 161 -10.04 -0.91 -2.50
C PRO A 161 -11.07 -0.73 -3.61
N ALA A 162 -10.74 -0.04 -4.71
CA ALA A 162 -11.63 0.14 -5.86
C ALA A 162 -11.87 -1.20 -6.58
N LEU A 163 -10.83 -2.00 -6.81
CA LEU A 163 -10.95 -3.32 -7.41
C LEU A 163 -11.67 -4.30 -6.48
N LEU A 164 -11.39 -4.28 -5.18
CA LEU A 164 -12.13 -5.06 -4.19
C LEU A 164 -13.63 -4.67 -4.18
N ALA A 165 -13.94 -3.38 -4.20
CA ALA A 165 -15.31 -2.85 -4.23
C ALA A 165 -16.08 -3.23 -5.51
N SER A 166 -15.36 -3.47 -6.61
CA SER A 166 -15.99 -3.99 -7.84
C SER A 166 -16.61 -5.37 -7.62
N GLY A 167 -16.01 -6.21 -6.75
CA GLY A 167 -16.41 -7.58 -6.49
C GLY A 167 -16.21 -8.54 -7.67
N ARG A 168 -15.49 -8.10 -8.72
CA ARG A 168 -15.34 -8.84 -9.99
C ARG A 168 -14.16 -9.81 -10.00
N LEU A 169 -13.16 -9.57 -9.16
CA LEU A 169 -11.98 -10.42 -8.95
C LEU A 169 -11.96 -10.92 -7.51
N GLU A 170 -11.37 -12.10 -7.31
CA GLU A 170 -11.10 -12.62 -5.96
C GLU A 170 -10.07 -11.73 -5.25
N PRO A 171 -10.14 -11.53 -3.92
CA PRO A 171 -9.25 -10.61 -3.21
C PRO A 171 -7.76 -10.83 -3.49
N ARG A 172 -7.28 -12.09 -3.45
CA ARG A 172 -5.89 -12.42 -3.80
C ARG A 172 -5.52 -12.03 -5.23
N LYS A 173 -6.49 -12.09 -6.15
CA LYS A 173 -6.30 -11.67 -7.55
C LYS A 173 -6.29 -10.17 -7.71
N VAL A 174 -7.07 -9.44 -6.90
CA VAL A 174 -7.00 -7.97 -6.86
C VAL A 174 -5.60 -7.56 -6.42
N ILE A 175 -5.14 -8.09 -5.28
CA ILE A 175 -3.85 -7.77 -4.68
C ILE A 175 -2.72 -8.03 -5.68
N GLY A 176 -2.59 -9.27 -6.18
CA GLY A 176 -1.52 -9.59 -7.13
C GLY A 176 -1.60 -8.83 -8.45
N THR A 177 -2.80 -8.42 -8.90
CA THR A 177 -2.95 -7.58 -10.09
C THR A 177 -2.46 -6.15 -9.83
N ILE A 178 -2.78 -5.58 -8.68
CA ILE A 178 -2.32 -4.24 -8.29
C ILE A 178 -0.80 -4.22 -8.15
N ASP A 179 -0.21 -5.17 -7.42
CA ASP A 179 1.25 -5.26 -7.23
C ASP A 179 1.98 -5.48 -8.56
N ALA A 180 1.46 -6.36 -9.42
CA ALA A 180 2.08 -6.61 -10.72
C ALA A 180 1.97 -5.41 -11.67
N SER A 181 0.93 -4.58 -11.54
CA SER A 181 0.80 -3.36 -12.35
C SER A 181 1.59 -2.18 -11.78
N GLU A 182 1.88 -2.20 -10.48
CA GLU A 182 2.72 -1.20 -9.82
C GLU A 182 4.13 -1.15 -10.40
N PHE A 183 4.65 -2.26 -10.93
CA PHE A 183 5.92 -2.24 -11.67
C PHE A 183 5.92 -1.23 -12.82
N LEU A 184 4.84 -1.13 -13.60
CA LEU A 184 4.72 -0.14 -14.69
C LEU A 184 4.69 1.29 -14.15
N VAL A 185 4.03 1.47 -13.00
CA VAL A 185 3.84 2.76 -12.31
C VAL A 185 5.16 3.24 -11.71
N ALA A 186 5.85 2.37 -10.97
CA ALA A 186 7.13 2.61 -10.34
C ALA A 186 8.23 2.93 -11.37
N VAL A 187 8.27 2.20 -12.50
CA VAL A 187 9.18 2.51 -13.60
C VAL A 187 8.89 3.89 -14.18
N ALA A 188 7.63 4.21 -14.48
CA ALA A 188 7.27 5.49 -15.06
C ALA A 188 7.49 6.67 -14.10
N ALA A 189 7.17 6.50 -12.81
CA ALA A 189 7.48 7.47 -11.77
C ALA A 189 8.98 7.70 -11.64
N SER A 190 9.78 6.62 -11.61
CA SER A 190 11.24 6.69 -11.54
C SER A 190 11.84 7.45 -12.73
N VAL A 191 11.33 7.21 -13.95
CA VAL A 191 11.72 7.98 -15.13
C VAL A 191 11.32 9.45 -15.01
N GLY A 192 10.10 9.73 -14.53
CA GLY A 192 9.63 11.10 -14.31
C GLY A 192 10.47 11.87 -13.28
N PHE A 193 10.84 11.25 -12.17
CA PHE A 193 11.73 11.82 -11.17
C PHE A 193 13.16 11.97 -11.68
N PHE A 194 13.65 11.01 -12.48
CA PHE A 194 14.96 11.14 -13.11
C PHE A 194 15.01 12.35 -14.05
N VAL A 195 13.97 12.56 -14.86
CA VAL A 195 13.85 13.75 -15.73
C VAL A 195 13.73 15.03 -14.91
N GLY A 196 12.88 15.05 -13.88
CA GLY A 196 12.59 16.24 -13.08
C GLY A 196 13.70 16.67 -12.12
N LEU A 197 14.42 15.69 -11.54
CA LEU A 197 15.44 15.93 -10.51
C LEU A 197 16.87 15.70 -11.01
N SER A 198 17.07 15.03 -12.15
CA SER A 198 18.38 14.62 -12.65
C SER A 198 19.22 13.84 -11.62
N GLY A 199 18.55 13.08 -10.74
CA GLY A 199 19.18 12.34 -9.64
C GLY A 199 19.52 13.17 -8.40
N ALA A 200 19.24 14.48 -8.40
CA ALA A 200 19.49 15.34 -7.24
C ALA A 200 18.64 14.91 -6.02
N GLY A 201 19.28 14.84 -4.85
CA GLY A 201 18.62 14.52 -3.58
C GLY A 201 18.29 13.04 -3.36
N ILE A 202 18.66 12.15 -4.29
CA ILE A 202 18.44 10.70 -4.13
C ILE A 202 19.68 10.09 -3.46
N ASP A 203 19.50 9.54 -2.26
CA ASP A 203 20.55 8.76 -1.59
C ASP A 203 20.44 7.29 -2.00
N THR A 204 21.37 6.83 -2.84
CA THR A 204 21.44 5.45 -3.31
C THR A 204 21.46 4.43 -2.17
N THR A 205 22.04 4.77 -1.02
CA THR A 205 22.09 3.89 0.16
C THR A 205 20.69 3.64 0.70
N TRP A 206 19.82 4.66 0.70
CA TRP A 206 18.45 4.55 1.19
C TRP A 206 17.60 3.72 0.24
N VAL A 207 17.76 3.97 -1.06
CA VAL A 207 17.11 3.19 -2.12
C VAL A 207 17.49 1.72 -2.00
N LEU A 208 18.79 1.41 -1.92
CA LEU A 208 19.29 0.03 -1.83
C LEU A 208 18.86 -0.65 -0.52
N ALA A 209 18.81 0.06 0.60
CA ALA A 209 18.35 -0.50 1.87
C ALA A 209 16.87 -0.88 1.79
N LEU A 210 16.01 0.04 1.33
CA LEU A 210 14.58 -0.20 1.12
C LEU A 210 14.34 -1.36 0.15
N LEU A 211 15.03 -1.35 -0.99
CA LEU A 211 14.98 -2.40 -2.00
C LEU A 211 15.38 -3.76 -1.43
N ALA A 212 16.49 -3.84 -0.70
CA ALA A 212 16.98 -5.10 -0.15
C ALA A 212 15.97 -5.71 0.83
N GLY A 213 15.40 -4.89 1.72
CA GLY A 213 14.34 -5.32 2.61
C GLY A 213 13.11 -5.82 1.85
N GLY A 214 12.66 -5.04 0.87
CA GLY A 214 11.45 -5.35 0.10
C GLY A 214 11.60 -6.61 -0.76
N VAL A 215 12.71 -6.79 -1.46
CA VAL A 215 12.96 -7.98 -2.30
C VAL A 215 12.90 -9.27 -1.48
N VAL A 216 13.41 -9.25 -0.25
CA VAL A 216 13.32 -10.40 0.67
C VAL A 216 11.87 -10.67 1.09
N ALA A 217 11.10 -9.61 1.35
CA ALA A 217 9.71 -9.72 1.80
C ALA A 217 8.72 -10.12 0.69
N ALA A 218 8.93 -9.69 -0.56
CA ALA A 218 7.96 -9.83 -1.65
C ALA A 218 7.46 -11.28 -1.90
N PRO A 219 8.33 -12.32 -1.98
CA PRO A 219 7.86 -13.70 -2.16
C PRO A 219 7.05 -14.21 -0.97
N LEU A 220 7.44 -13.83 0.25
CA LEU A 220 6.77 -14.20 1.47
C LEU A 220 5.38 -13.53 1.56
N ALA A 221 5.30 -12.25 1.20
CA ALA A 221 4.05 -11.49 1.17
C ALA A 221 3.03 -12.11 0.19
N ALA A 222 3.48 -12.47 -1.02
CA ALA A 222 2.63 -13.07 -2.05
C ALA A 222 2.03 -14.43 -1.64
N TRP A 223 2.72 -15.17 -0.79
CA TRP A 223 2.21 -16.39 -0.16
C TRP A 223 1.26 -16.09 1.01
N LEU A 224 1.62 -15.12 1.87
CA LEU A 224 0.87 -14.71 3.06
C LEU A 224 -0.46 -14.02 2.76
N VAL A 225 -0.70 -13.55 1.54
CA VAL A 225 -1.94 -12.88 1.10
C VAL A 225 -3.23 -13.64 1.46
N ARG A 226 -3.15 -14.97 1.63
CA ARG A 226 -4.29 -15.84 1.98
C ARG A 226 -4.48 -16.02 3.49
N LEU A 227 -3.48 -15.66 4.29
CA LEU A 227 -3.37 -15.95 5.71
C LEU A 227 -3.53 -14.70 6.57
N ILE A 228 -3.13 -13.54 6.06
CA ILE A 228 -3.11 -12.30 6.86
C ILE A 228 -4.49 -11.65 6.93
N PRO A 229 -4.99 -11.33 8.14
CA PRO A 229 -6.22 -10.58 8.30
C PRO A 229 -6.07 -9.13 7.83
N ALA A 230 -6.55 -8.84 6.61
CA ALA A 230 -6.45 -7.52 6.00
C ALA A 230 -6.98 -6.37 6.87
N ARG A 231 -8.05 -6.65 7.65
CA ARG A 231 -8.63 -5.72 8.62
C ARG A 231 -7.62 -5.26 9.67
N ILE A 232 -6.87 -6.18 10.25
CA ILE A 232 -5.89 -5.87 11.32
C ILE A 232 -4.73 -5.09 10.71
N LEU A 233 -4.15 -5.61 9.63
CA LEU A 233 -2.97 -5.02 9.00
C LEU A 233 -3.27 -3.61 8.46
N GLY A 234 -4.42 -3.41 7.83
CA GLY A 234 -4.86 -2.08 7.38
C GLY A 234 -5.08 -1.10 8.53
N SER A 235 -5.59 -1.54 9.68
CA SER A 235 -5.75 -0.67 10.87
C SER A 235 -4.40 -0.28 11.50
N LEU A 236 -3.42 -1.18 11.50
CA LEU A 236 -2.06 -0.90 11.95
C LEU A 236 -1.38 0.12 11.03
N VAL A 237 -1.38 -0.15 9.74
CA VAL A 237 -0.67 0.66 8.75
C VAL A 237 -1.34 2.02 8.55
N GLY A 238 -2.67 2.05 8.45
CA GLY A 238 -3.42 3.31 8.35
C GLY A 238 -3.16 4.22 9.55
N GLY A 239 -3.13 3.68 10.77
CA GLY A 239 -2.85 4.46 11.97
C GLY A 239 -1.41 4.97 12.03
N LEU A 240 -0.42 4.16 11.61
CA LEU A 240 0.97 4.61 11.49
C LEU A 240 1.09 5.80 10.52
N ILE A 241 0.47 5.71 9.34
CA ILE A 241 0.49 6.78 8.34
C ILE A 241 -0.17 8.06 8.88
N VAL A 242 -1.32 7.94 9.57
CA VAL A 242 -1.99 9.09 10.19
C VAL A 242 -1.09 9.72 11.24
N PHE A 243 -0.50 8.91 12.13
CA PHE A 243 0.39 9.38 13.18
C PHE A 243 1.59 10.15 12.62
N THR A 244 2.29 9.59 11.63
CA THR A 244 3.47 10.22 11.03
C THR A 244 3.13 11.51 10.30
N ASN A 245 2.04 11.54 9.52
CA ASN A 245 1.72 12.70 8.70
C ASN A 245 1.07 13.84 9.47
N VAL A 246 0.29 13.56 10.53
CA VAL A 246 -0.16 14.61 11.44
C VAL A 246 1.03 15.28 12.12
N ARG A 247 2.03 14.50 12.57
CA ARG A 247 3.28 15.07 13.12
C ARG A 247 3.95 15.99 12.10
N THR A 248 4.13 15.52 10.86
CA THR A 248 4.77 16.31 9.79
C THR A 248 4.01 17.60 9.50
N ILE A 249 2.68 17.55 9.42
CA ILE A 249 1.85 18.74 9.15
C ILE A 249 1.94 19.74 10.31
N LEU A 250 1.73 19.30 11.55
CA LEU A 250 1.74 20.20 12.71
C LEU A 250 3.12 20.84 12.92
N THR A 251 4.20 20.07 12.74
CA THR A 251 5.57 20.61 12.82
C THR A 251 5.89 21.56 11.67
N SER A 252 5.37 21.31 10.46
CA SER A 252 5.53 22.24 9.33
C SER A 252 4.73 23.53 9.49
N ALA A 253 3.65 23.49 10.27
CA ALA A 253 2.81 24.64 10.59
C ALA A 253 3.29 25.41 11.85
N GLU A 254 4.48 25.08 12.36
CA GLU A 254 5.07 25.69 13.56
C GLU A 254 4.13 25.66 14.78
N ALA A 255 3.29 24.61 14.87
CA ALA A 255 2.39 24.43 16.00
C ALA A 255 3.18 24.21 17.28
N SER A 256 2.68 24.73 18.41
CA SER A 256 3.33 24.56 19.71
C SER A 256 3.51 23.07 20.09
N ASP A 257 4.56 22.77 20.86
CA ASP A 257 4.86 21.42 21.34
C ASP A 257 3.69 20.77 22.09
N SER A 258 2.88 21.58 22.78
CA SER A 258 1.67 21.12 23.47
C SER A 258 0.59 20.66 22.50
N VAL A 259 0.38 21.39 21.40
CA VAL A 259 -0.57 21.02 20.34
C VAL A 259 -0.11 19.76 19.61
N VAL A 260 1.19 19.69 19.28
CA VAL A 260 1.78 18.50 18.65
C VAL A 260 1.61 17.28 19.56
N SER A 261 2.07 17.36 20.81
CA SER A 261 2.02 16.25 21.76
C SER A 261 0.59 15.82 22.08
N GLY A 262 -0.32 16.77 22.32
CA GLY A 262 -1.73 16.49 22.57
C GLY A 262 -2.40 15.80 21.39
N SER A 263 -2.13 16.24 20.16
CA SER A 263 -2.66 15.62 18.95
C SER A 263 -2.12 14.20 18.76
N LEU A 264 -0.83 13.97 18.99
CA LEU A 264 -0.23 12.64 18.87
C LEU A 264 -0.78 11.67 19.93
N VAL A 265 -0.98 12.11 21.18
CA VAL A 265 -1.62 11.29 22.22
C VAL A 265 -3.05 10.92 21.82
N ALA A 266 -3.84 11.89 21.34
CA ALA A 266 -5.21 11.63 20.89
C ALA A 266 -5.24 10.61 19.73
N ILE A 267 -4.35 10.76 18.74
CA ILE A 267 -4.24 9.84 17.62
C ILE A 267 -3.80 8.44 18.08
N SER A 268 -2.84 8.33 18.99
CA SER A 268 -2.40 7.04 19.55
C SER A 268 -3.54 6.31 20.25
N VAL A 269 -4.38 7.03 21.01
CA VAL A 269 -5.57 6.45 21.67
C VAL A 269 -6.59 5.98 20.64
N LEU A 270 -6.92 6.81 19.65
CA LEU A 270 -7.86 6.44 18.58
C LEU A 270 -7.35 5.27 17.75
N TRP A 271 -6.05 5.23 17.46
CA TRP A 271 -5.40 4.15 16.75
C TRP A 271 -5.44 2.84 17.54
N ALA A 272 -5.10 2.87 18.84
CA ALA A 272 -5.22 1.70 19.71
C ALA A 272 -6.66 1.17 19.76
N ALA A 273 -7.64 2.06 19.85
CA ALA A 273 -9.06 1.70 19.79
C ALA A 273 -9.44 1.05 18.44
N ALA A 274 -8.97 1.61 17.32
CA ALA A 274 -9.22 1.06 15.98
C ALA A 274 -8.61 -0.34 15.79
N VAL A 275 -7.41 -0.58 16.31
CA VAL A 275 -6.77 -1.90 16.30
C VAL A 275 -7.53 -2.88 17.19
N GLY A 276 -7.89 -2.46 18.41
CA GLY A 276 -8.71 -3.28 19.33
C GLY A 276 -10.06 -3.67 18.74
N TRP A 277 -10.73 -2.72 18.08
CA TRP A 277 -11.96 -2.98 17.33
C TRP A 277 -11.74 -3.97 16.19
N SER A 278 -10.70 -3.76 15.38
CA SER A 278 -10.33 -4.62 14.25
C SER A 278 -10.05 -6.07 14.68
N LEU A 279 -9.37 -6.25 15.82
CA LEU A 279 -9.12 -7.56 16.43
C LEU A 279 -10.42 -8.23 16.90
N ARG A 280 -11.28 -7.49 17.60
CA ARG A 280 -12.57 -7.99 18.09
C ARG A 280 -13.46 -8.44 16.94
N GLU A 281 -13.56 -7.63 15.90
CA GLU A 281 -14.45 -7.90 14.76
C GLU A 281 -13.91 -9.02 13.87
N HIS A 282 -12.59 -9.13 13.71
CA HIS A 282 -11.98 -10.27 13.05
C HIS A 282 -12.28 -11.58 13.80
N ARG A 283 -12.10 -11.60 15.13
CA ARG A 283 -12.44 -12.77 15.96
C ARG A 283 -13.90 -13.16 15.85
N ARG A 284 -14.82 -12.19 15.83
CA ARG A 284 -16.26 -12.43 15.63
C ARG A 284 -16.55 -13.06 14.27
N THR A 285 -15.95 -12.52 13.21
CA THR A 285 -16.12 -13.04 11.85
C THR A 285 -15.62 -14.49 11.74
N VAL A 286 -14.45 -14.79 12.32
CA VAL A 286 -13.88 -16.14 12.35
C VAL A 286 -14.74 -17.09 13.17
N ALA A 287 -15.23 -16.66 14.33
CA ALA A 287 -16.11 -17.48 15.18
C ALA A 287 -17.45 -17.79 14.48
N ALA A 288 -18.06 -16.79 13.83
CA ALA A 288 -19.30 -16.97 13.07
C ALA A 288 -19.09 -17.93 11.88
N ALA A 289 -17.97 -17.81 11.16
CA ALA A 289 -17.65 -18.72 10.07
C ALA A 289 -17.45 -20.17 10.53
N LYS A 290 -16.84 -20.39 11.71
CA LYS A 290 -16.73 -21.72 12.33
C LYS A 290 -18.08 -22.28 12.77
N ALA A 291 -18.96 -21.44 13.34
CA ALA A 291 -20.29 -21.85 13.79
C ALA A 291 -21.25 -22.18 12.63
N ALA A 292 -21.03 -21.59 11.46
CA ALA A 292 -21.81 -21.86 10.25
C ALA A 292 -21.28 -23.02 9.39
N ALA A 293 -20.13 -23.61 9.75
CA ALA A 293 -19.63 -24.79 9.05
C ALA A 293 -20.52 -26.00 9.41
N PRO A 294 -20.99 -26.79 8.42
CA PRO A 294 -21.76 -28.00 8.71
C PRO A 294 -20.93 -28.95 9.58
N ALA A 295 -21.56 -29.52 10.62
CA ALA A 295 -20.94 -30.56 11.43
C ALA A 295 -20.56 -31.72 10.50
N ASP A 296 -19.33 -32.23 10.63
CA ASP A 296 -18.77 -33.35 9.85
C ASP A 296 -19.86 -34.41 9.56
N GLU A 297 -20.18 -34.63 8.28
CA GLU A 297 -20.80 -35.89 7.89
C GLU A 297 -19.81 -37.01 8.26
N PRO A 298 -20.23 -38.02 9.05
CA PRO A 298 -19.33 -39.10 9.41
C PRO A 298 -18.82 -39.77 8.14
N ARG A 299 -17.49 -39.78 7.97
CA ARG A 299 -16.82 -40.52 6.88
C ARG A 299 -17.34 -41.96 6.88
N GLU A 300 -18.10 -42.31 5.85
CA GLU A 300 -18.46 -43.69 5.56
C GLU A 300 -17.17 -44.53 5.51
N PRO A 301 -17.08 -45.63 6.29
CA PRO A 301 -15.93 -46.50 6.21
C PRO A 301 -15.87 -47.10 4.81
N ALA A 302 -14.72 -46.94 4.14
CA ALA A 302 -14.46 -47.51 2.84
C ALA A 302 -14.78 -49.02 2.87
N LEU A 303 -15.79 -49.42 2.10
CA LEU A 303 -16.08 -50.82 1.84
C LEU A 303 -14.85 -51.41 1.15
N VAL A 304 -14.11 -52.22 1.90
CA VAL A 304 -13.16 -53.18 1.36
C VAL A 304 -14.00 -54.22 0.62
N GLY A 305 -13.97 -54.17 -0.71
CA GLY A 305 -14.53 -55.17 -1.60
C GLY A 305 -13.40 -56.03 -2.16
N GLU A 306 -13.52 -57.33 -1.92
CA GLU A 306 -12.63 -58.44 -2.29
C GLU A 306 -12.41 -58.62 -3.80
#